data_AF-A0ABD0QLE5-F1
#
_entry.id   AF-A0ABD0QLE5-F1
#
_cell.length_a   1.000
_cell.length_b   1.000
_cell.length_c   1.000
_cell.angle_alpha   90.00
_cell.angle_beta   90.00
_cell.angle_gamma   90.00
#
_symmetry.space_group_name_H-M   'P 1'
#
loop_
_entity.id
_entity.type
_entity.pdbx_description
1 polymer ?
#
loop_
_entity_poly.entity_id
_entity_poly.type
_entity_poly.pdbx_seq_one_letter_code
_entity_poly.pdbx_strand_id
1 'polypeptide(L)' 'PMKPLKAAATTSQPMLTLQQIETIFFKVPELHEIHKDFYDGLLPRVQQWSHRQCVGDLFQKL' A
#
# COMPACT_ATOMS: atom_id res chain seq x y z
N PRO A 1 -0.22 2.63 -9.63
CA PRO A 1 -1.46 3.26 -10.15
C PRO A 1 -1.39 4.79 -10.33
N MET A 2 -0.72 5.56 -9.46
CA MET A 2 -0.70 7.04 -9.54
C MET A 2 0.32 7.67 -10.51
N LYS A 3 1.20 6.86 -11.12
CA LYS A 3 2.26 7.34 -12.02
C LYS A 3 1.72 8.19 -13.20
N PRO A 4 0.61 7.81 -13.86
CA PRO A 4 0.06 8.60 -14.97
C PRO A 4 -0.50 9.96 -14.53
N LEU A 5 -1.14 10.05 -13.36
CA LEU A 5 -1.69 11.30 -12.84
C LEU A 5 -0.59 12.30 -12.46
N LYS A 6 0.48 11.83 -11.81
CA LYS A 6 1.65 12.66 -11.50
C LYS A 6 2.35 13.17 -12.76
N ALA A 7 2.45 12.34 -13.81
CA ALA A 7 3.03 12.73 -15.10
C ALA A 7 2.13 13.72 -15.88
N ALA A 8 0.80 13.57 -15.80
CA ALA A 8 -0.13 14.51 -16.43
C ALA A 8 -0.14 15.90 -15.76
N ALA A 9 0.14 15.95 -14.45
CA ALA A 9 0.19 17.19 -13.67
C ALA A 9 1.32 18.15 -14.10
N THR A 10 2.32 17.68 -14.85
CA THR A 10 3.42 18.49 -15.39
C THR A 10 3.21 18.91 -16.86
N THR A 11 2.06 18.58 -17.45
CA THR A 11 1.69 19.00 -18.80
C THR A 11 1.04 20.39 -18.80
N SER A 12 0.90 21.01 -19.98
CA SER A 12 0.28 22.33 -20.11
C SER A 12 -1.22 22.37 -19.77
N GLN A 13 -1.87 21.21 -19.64
CA GLN A 13 -3.30 21.09 -19.34
C GLN A 13 -3.55 19.98 -18.31
N PRO A 14 -3.17 20.18 -17.04
CA PRO A 14 -3.38 19.18 -16.01
C PRO A 14 -4.85 19.17 -15.57
N MET A 15 -5.49 17.98 -15.56
CA MET A 15 -6.84 17.82 -15.00
C MET A 15 -6.86 17.97 -13.46
N LEU A 16 -5.75 17.62 -12.81
CA LEU A 16 -5.54 17.76 -11.37
C LEU A 16 -4.17 18.37 -11.14
N THR A 17 -4.08 19.29 -10.18
CA THR A 17 -2.78 19.81 -9.73
C THR A 17 -2.02 18.76 -8.93
N LEU A 18 -0.70 18.90 -8.83
CA LEU A 18 0.12 18.03 -7.97
C LEU A 18 -0.38 18.03 -6.52
N GLN A 19 -0.78 19.18 -5.99
CA GLN A 19 -1.32 19.31 -4.63
C GLN A 19 -2.63 18.52 -4.45
N GLN A 20 -3.54 18.57 -5.43
CA GLN A 20 -4.78 17.78 -5.41
C GLN A 20 -4.47 16.28 -5.42
N ILE A 21 -3.51 15.86 -6.25
CA ILE A 21 -3.07 14.45 -6.30
C ILE A 21 -2.45 14.04 -4.97
N GLU A 22 -1.57 14.84 -4.39
CA GLU A 22 -0.93 14.54 -3.10
C GLU A 22 -1.95 14.49 -1.96
N THR A 23 -2.96 15.35 -1.97
CA THR A 23 -4.03 15.34 -0.95
C THR A 23 -4.94 14.13 -1.09
N ILE A 24 -5.42 13.85 -2.30
CA ILE A 24 -6.37 12.75 -2.56
C ILE A 24 -5.70 11.38 -2.35
N PHE A 25 -4.45 11.24 -2.81
CA PHE A 25 -3.71 9.97 -2.76
C PHE A 25 -2.68 9.93 -1.63
N PHE A 26 -2.81 10.80 -0.63
CA PHE A 26 -1.94 10.81 0.53
C PHE A 26 -1.94 9.43 1.19
N LYS A 27 -0.76 8.85 1.39
CA LYS A 27 -0.54 7.55 2.02
C LYS A 27 -1.15 6.33 1.32
N VAL A 28 -1.83 6.47 0.18
CA VAL A 28 -2.43 5.34 -0.51
C VAL A 28 -1.40 4.28 -0.92
N PRO A 29 -0.23 4.61 -1.52
CA PRO A 29 0.82 3.64 -1.80
C PRO A 29 1.37 2.98 -0.53
N GLU A 30 1.65 3.78 0.50
CA GLU A 30 2.22 3.29 1.75
C GLU A 30 1.27 2.35 2.49
N LEU A 31 -0.03 2.69 2.54
CA LEU A 31 -1.05 1.81 3.10
C LEU A 31 -1.14 0.50 2.32
N HIS A 32 -1.13 0.57 0.99
CA HIS A 32 -1.14 -0.63 0.16
C HIS A 32 0.10 -1.50 0.42
N GLU A 33 1.30 -0.91 0.52
CA GLU A 33 2.53 -1.65 0.82
C GLU A 33 2.48 -2.31 2.21
N ILE A 34 2.09 -1.57 3.26
CA ILE A 34 1.94 -2.12 4.63
C ILE A 34 0.96 -3.31 4.64
N HIS A 35 -0.20 -3.17 3.99
CA HIS A 35 -1.18 -4.25 3.93
C HIS A 35 -0.73 -5.43 3.07
N LYS A 36 0.00 -5.16 1.98
CA LYS A 36 0.56 -6.20 1.12
C LYS A 36 1.62 -7.01 1.87
N ASP A 37 2.53 -6.36 2.58
CA ASP A 37 3.57 -7.01 3.37
C ASP A 37 2.95 -7.87 4.48
N PHE A 38 1.92 -7.36 5.15
CA PHE A 38 1.17 -8.15 6.13
C PHE A 38 0.52 -9.39 5.49
N TYR A 39 -0.16 -9.23 4.36
CA TYR A 39 -0.80 -10.32 3.63
C TYR A 39 0.22 -11.38 3.18
N ASP A 40 1.31 -10.95 2.55
CA ASP A 40 2.37 -11.81 2.03
C ASP A 40 3.06 -12.58 3.18
N GLY A 41 3.16 -11.99 4.38
CA GLY A 41 3.64 -12.66 5.59
C GLY A 41 2.62 -13.61 6.23
N LEU A 42 1.33 -13.29 6.16
CA LEU A 42 0.25 -14.05 6.79
C LEU A 42 -0.13 -15.30 5.97
N LEU A 43 -0.28 -15.17 4.66
CA LEU A 43 -0.76 -16.21 3.76
C LEU A 43 -0.03 -17.57 3.94
N PRO A 44 1.31 -17.66 3.88
CA PRO A 44 2.01 -18.94 4.02
C PRO A 44 1.85 -19.53 5.43
N ARG A 45 1.74 -18.69 6.47
CA ARG A 45 1.58 -19.15 7.85
C ARG A 45 0.21 -19.78 8.08
N VAL A 46 -0.83 -19.25 7.44
CA VAL A 46 -2.19 -19.81 7.51
C VAL A 46 -2.32 -21.08 6.67
N GLN A 47 -1.72 -21.13 5.48
CA GLN A 47 -1.78 -22.30 4.62
C GLN A 47 -1.13 -23.56 5.22
N GLN A 48 -0.12 -23.38 6.07
CA GLN A 48 0.60 -24.48 6.71
C GLN A 48 0.45 -24.44 8.23
N TRP A 49 -0.76 -24.20 8.74
CA TRP A 49 -1.00 -23.97 10.16
C TRP A 49 -0.63 -25.17 11.05
N SER A 50 -0.03 -24.88 12.20
CA SER A 50 0.35 -25.84 13.23
C SER A 50 0.35 -25.19 14.61
N HIS A 51 0.36 -25.99 15.68
CA HIS A 51 0.45 -25.49 17.05
C HIS A 51 1.75 -24.74 17.37
N ARG A 52 2.75 -24.79 16.48
CA ARG A 52 4.03 -24.09 16.62
C ARG A 52 4.06 -22.75 15.86
N GLN A 53 3.04 -22.42 15.07
CA GLN A 53 2.96 -21.13 14.39
C GLN A 53 2.44 -20.03 15.30
N CYS A 54 2.94 -18.82 15.05
CA CYS A 54 2.43 -17.57 15.60
C CYS A 54 2.29 -16.56 14.46
N VAL A 55 1.30 -15.68 14.57
CA VAL A 55 1.07 -14.56 13.64
C VAL A 55 1.05 -13.21 14.35
N GLY A 56 1.16 -13.19 15.68
CA GLY A 56 1.08 -11.96 16.47
C GLY A 56 2.17 -10.96 16.13
N ASP A 57 3.36 -11.43 15.74
CA ASP A 57 4.46 -10.59 15.26
C ASP A 57 4.13 -9.82 13.97
N LEU A 58 3.22 -10.35 13.13
CA LEU A 58 2.77 -9.65 11.93
C LEU A 58 1.91 -8.43 12.26
N PHE A 59 1.14 -8.48 13.36
CA PHE A 59 0.29 -7.36 13.80
C PHE A 59 1.08 -6.29 14.55
N GLN A 60 2.23 -6.62 15.16
CA GLN A 60 3.08 -5.62 15.82
C GLN A 60 3.83 -4.72 14.83
N LYS A 61 3.98 -5.15 13.58
CA LYS A 61 4.61 -4.38 12.51
C LYS A 61 3.66 -3.43 11.78
N LEU A 62 2.35 -3.58 12.01
CA LEU A 62 1.29 -2.77 11.41
C LEU A 62 1.07 -1.47 12.18
#